data_AF-A0A6A0A629-F1
#
_entry.id   AF-A0A6A0A629-F1
#
_cell.length_a   1.000
_cell.length_b   1.000
_cell.length_c   1.000
_cell.angle_alpha   90.00
_cell.angle_beta   90.00
_cell.angle_gamma   90.00
#
_symmetry.space_group_name_H-M   'P 1'
#
loop_
_entity.id
_entity.type
_entity.pdbx_description
1 polymer ?
#
loop_
_entity_poly.entity_id
_entity_poly.type
_entity_poly.pdbx_seq_one_letter_code
_entity_poly.pdbx_strand_id
1 'polypeptide(L)'
;ESGVSSSGLYLYGATCLALHGDVQLDTITSMGYRAPSPRVWRIATTAGNSIMTIKLDPGQVELGADVVYIDKEDDSDSDEDQPMNQRQNRSRLANMEDPDDPESKPDDRIYMLASSKGVQAVTALVDVLDCLPPDSDEWEELLASAVVAVAADTSKALDELQPSDWEMLPLTDINEEFGSLKVGNPHLVGGGFDLRPGHRMKLMLRDSQGMKGDLQDALLSYKRKDLAALVSGESQMPPAFGMLLLSDVSRGATIYSDGNVEPRLAQSYIPVPTSGLFGGVEH
;
A
#
# COMPACT_ATOMS: atom_id res chain seq x y z
N GLU A 1 31.77 36.92 -12.73
CA GLU A 1 31.77 36.28 -14.06
C GLU A 1 30.97 34.99 -13.97
N SER A 2 30.23 34.71 -15.05
CA SER A 2 29.20 33.69 -15.25
C SER A 2 29.32 32.39 -14.47
N GLY A 3 28.32 32.11 -13.64
CA GLY A 3 28.00 30.77 -13.14
C GLY A 3 27.50 29.92 -14.30
N VAL A 4 28.38 29.06 -14.82
CA VAL A 4 28.01 28.01 -15.76
C VAL A 4 27.52 26.84 -14.92
N SER A 5 26.21 26.64 -14.87
CA SER A 5 25.64 25.38 -14.39
C SER A 5 26.05 24.28 -15.36
N SER A 6 27.08 23.51 -14.99
CA SER A 6 27.49 22.35 -15.78
C SER A 6 26.48 21.22 -15.56
N SER A 7 25.39 21.23 -16.33
CA SER A 7 24.52 20.07 -16.52
C SER A 7 25.17 19.14 -17.56
N GLY A 8 26.25 18.47 -17.17
CA GLY A 8 26.85 17.42 -17.97
C GLY A 8 26.42 16.06 -17.44
N LEU A 9 25.79 15.23 -18.27
CA LEU A 9 25.59 13.81 -18.00
C LEU A 9 26.96 13.10 -18.14
N TYR A 10 27.58 12.77 -17.01
CA TYR A 10 28.81 11.97 -16.99
C TYR A 10 28.44 10.50 -17.23
N LEU A 11 28.58 10.03 -18.47
CA LEU A 11 28.34 8.63 -18.85
C LEU A 11 29.38 7.65 -18.27
N TYR A 12 30.58 8.14 -17.95
CA TYR A 12 31.64 7.35 -17.30
C TYR A 12 32.41 8.22 -16.31
N GLY A 13 32.23 7.96 -15.02
CA GLY A 13 32.91 8.67 -13.95
C GLY A 13 32.73 7.95 -12.61
N ALA A 14 33.68 8.13 -11.71
CA ALA A 14 33.56 7.66 -10.33
C ALA A 14 33.23 8.85 -9.43
N THR A 15 32.19 8.70 -8.61
CA THR A 15 31.92 9.63 -7.50
C THR A 15 32.47 9.02 -6.23
N CYS A 16 33.41 9.69 -5.58
CA CYS A 16 34.00 9.25 -4.32
C CYS A 16 33.51 10.13 -3.18
N LEU A 17 33.00 9.50 -2.10
CA LEU A 17 32.68 10.16 -0.84
C LEU A 17 33.71 9.74 0.21
N ALA A 18 34.44 10.70 0.78
CA ALA A 18 35.36 10.47 1.89
C ALA A 18 34.75 11.03 3.18
N LEU A 19 34.56 10.16 4.17
CA LEU A 19 33.98 10.50 5.47
C LEU A 19 35.06 10.31 6.55
N HIS A 20 35.15 11.24 7.50
CA HIS A 20 36.12 11.21 8.59
C HIS A 20 35.42 11.41 9.93
N GLY A 21 35.92 10.73 10.97
CA GLY A 21 35.35 10.79 12.32
C GLY A 21 34.18 9.82 12.53
N ASP A 22 33.41 10.08 13.58
CA ASP A 22 32.23 9.28 13.93
C ASP A 22 31.05 9.71 13.07
N VAL A 23 30.77 8.95 12.01
CA VAL A 23 29.64 9.21 11.09
C VAL A 23 28.56 8.16 11.28
N GLN A 24 27.34 8.64 11.50
CA GLN A 24 26.14 7.82 11.49
C GLN A 24 25.35 8.07 10.21
N LEU A 25 24.90 6.99 9.57
CA LEU A 25 24.09 7.04 8.35
C LEU A 25 22.71 6.46 8.65
N ASP A 26 21.70 7.31 8.60
CA ASP A 26 20.31 6.87 8.58
C ASP A 26 19.90 6.61 7.13
N THR A 27 19.30 5.44 6.88
CA THR A 27 18.85 5.07 5.54
C THR A 27 17.34 5.26 5.44
N ILE A 28 16.90 5.99 4.42
CA ILE A 28 15.49 6.17 4.05
C ILE A 28 15.33 5.59 2.66
N THR A 29 14.56 4.51 2.53
CA THR A 29 14.30 3.86 1.24
C THR A 29 12.85 4.06 0.83
N SER A 30 12.65 4.43 -0.43
CA SER A 30 11.35 4.48 -1.07
C SER A 30 11.45 3.80 -2.43
N MET A 31 10.59 2.81 -2.66
CA MET A 31 10.48 2.08 -3.92
C MET A 31 9.35 2.65 -4.78
N GLY A 32 8.35 3.25 -4.13
CA GLY A 32 7.25 3.96 -4.77
C GLY A 32 6.24 3.09 -5.47
N TYR A 33 5.98 1.93 -4.90
CA TYR A 33 4.85 1.09 -5.29
C TYR A 33 3.66 1.39 -4.39
N ARG A 34 2.47 1.46 -4.97
CA ARG A 34 1.21 1.51 -4.22
C ARG A 34 0.27 0.40 -4.64
N ALA A 35 -0.58 -0.04 -3.72
CA ALA A 35 -1.71 -0.89 -4.03
C ALA A 35 -2.91 0.02 -4.37
N PRO A 36 -3.38 0.08 -5.62
CA PRO A 36 -4.54 0.90 -6.00
C PRO A 36 -5.86 0.36 -5.43
N SER A 37 -5.91 -0.94 -5.15
CA SER A 37 -7.03 -1.60 -4.48
C SER A 37 -6.55 -2.17 -3.13
N PRO A 38 -7.37 -2.13 -2.07
CA PRO A 38 -7.06 -2.84 -0.84
C PRO A 38 -7.15 -4.36 -1.01
N ARG A 39 -7.64 -4.87 -2.15
CA ARG A 39 -7.92 -6.28 -2.36
C ARG A 39 -6.65 -7.14 -2.35
N VAL A 40 -6.76 -8.29 -1.70
CA VAL A 40 -5.74 -9.33 -1.63
C VAL A 40 -6.41 -10.63 -2.04
N TRP A 41 -5.81 -11.31 -3.00
CA TRP A 41 -6.32 -12.55 -3.54
C TRP A 41 -5.43 -13.72 -3.16
N ARG A 42 -6.01 -14.90 -2.97
CA ARG A 42 -5.30 -16.17 -2.96
C ARG A 42 -5.27 -16.78 -4.34
N ILE A 43 -4.11 -17.24 -4.74
CA ILE A 43 -3.91 -18.01 -5.96
C ILE A 43 -4.59 -19.36 -5.78
N ALA A 44 -5.56 -19.67 -6.64
CA ALA A 44 -6.27 -20.93 -6.62
C ALA A 44 -5.64 -21.97 -7.55
N THR A 45 -5.21 -21.56 -8.75
CA THR A 45 -4.51 -22.43 -9.69
C THR A 45 -3.39 -21.71 -10.43
N THR A 46 -2.33 -22.44 -10.76
CA THR A 46 -1.18 -21.95 -11.53
C THR A 46 -0.84 -22.90 -12.69
N ALA A 47 -0.20 -22.36 -13.72
CA ALA A 47 0.43 -23.10 -14.81
C ALA A 47 1.86 -22.57 -14.99
N GLY A 48 2.83 -23.21 -14.32
CA GLY A 48 4.17 -22.65 -14.13
C GLY A 48 4.09 -21.32 -13.38
N ASN A 49 4.70 -20.26 -13.94
CA ASN A 49 4.65 -18.91 -13.38
C ASN A 49 3.45 -18.09 -13.88
N SER A 50 2.43 -18.76 -14.42
CA SER A 50 1.18 -18.12 -14.82
C SER A 50 0.14 -18.35 -13.73
N ILE A 51 -0.41 -17.27 -13.20
CA ILE A 51 -1.55 -17.25 -12.28
C ILE A 51 -2.80 -17.39 -13.14
N MET A 52 -3.55 -18.48 -12.94
CA MET A 52 -4.69 -18.82 -13.80
C MET A 52 -6.01 -18.40 -13.14
N THR A 53 -6.23 -18.83 -11.90
CA THR A 53 -7.42 -18.45 -11.13
C THR A 53 -7.06 -18.01 -9.73
N ILE A 54 -7.89 -17.13 -9.18
CA ILE A 54 -7.71 -16.50 -7.88
C ILE A 54 -9.03 -16.47 -7.11
N LYS A 55 -8.95 -16.27 -5.80
CA LYS A 55 -10.09 -16.08 -4.89
C LYS A 55 -9.77 -14.91 -3.97
N LEU A 56 -10.76 -14.16 -3.51
CA LEU A 56 -10.50 -13.17 -2.44
C LEU A 56 -9.96 -13.89 -1.20
N ASP A 57 -8.96 -13.29 -0.55
CA ASP A 57 -8.43 -13.83 0.70
C ASP A 57 -9.54 -13.77 1.77
N PRO A 58 -9.76 -14.86 2.53
CA PRO A 58 -10.84 -14.91 3.53
C PRO A 58 -10.67 -13.89 4.67
N GLY A 59 -9.46 -13.36 4.88
CA GLY A 59 -9.21 -12.27 5.83
C GLY A 59 -9.67 -10.90 5.34
N GLN A 60 -10.19 -10.79 4.11
CA GLN A 60 -10.74 -9.54 3.60
C GLN A 60 -12.23 -9.42 3.86
N VAL A 61 -12.61 -8.35 4.55
CA VAL A 61 -13.99 -7.88 4.60
C VAL A 61 -14.19 -6.96 3.39
N GLU A 62 -15.07 -7.34 2.46
CA GLU A 62 -15.51 -6.41 1.43
C GLU A 62 -16.33 -5.29 2.10
N LEU A 63 -15.73 -4.13 2.30
CA LEU A 63 -16.45 -2.88 2.50
C LEU A 63 -17.07 -2.49 1.13
N GLY A 64 -18.19 -3.12 0.77
CA GLY A 64 -18.75 -2.91 -0.58
C GLY A 64 -19.94 -3.77 -0.99
N ALA A 65 -20.97 -3.86 -0.15
CA ALA A 65 -22.35 -3.92 -0.62
C ALA A 65 -23.12 -2.92 0.24
N ASP A 66 -23.81 -1.98 -0.39
CA ASP A 66 -24.51 -0.84 0.22
C ASP A 66 -24.97 -1.10 1.67
N VAL A 67 -24.27 -0.50 2.64
CA VAL A 67 -24.86 -0.28 3.95
C VAL A 67 -25.82 0.88 3.78
N VAL A 68 -27.03 0.58 3.28
CA VAL A 68 -28.16 1.47 3.43
C VAL A 68 -28.46 1.49 4.92
N TYR A 69 -28.02 2.54 5.61
CA TYR A 69 -28.67 2.94 6.84
C TYR A 69 -30.09 3.33 6.45
N ILE A 70 -31.04 2.40 6.56
CA ILE A 70 -32.45 2.76 6.63
C ILE A 70 -32.61 3.30 8.05
N ASP A 71 -32.35 4.59 8.23
CA ASP A 71 -33.03 5.32 9.30
C ASP A 71 -34.52 5.16 8.99
N LYS A 72 -35.19 4.31 9.78
CA LYS A 72 -36.64 4.45 9.90
C LYS A 72 -36.87 5.76 10.63
N GLU A 73 -37.05 6.82 9.84
CA GLU A 73 -38.00 7.86 10.20
C GLU A 73 -39.37 7.19 10.34
N ASP A 74 -39.65 6.66 11.53
CA ASP A 74 -41.03 6.48 11.97
C ASP A 74 -41.41 7.76 12.72
N ASP A 75 -41.86 8.73 11.92
CA ASP A 75 -42.79 9.77 12.35
C ASP A 75 -43.98 9.11 13.05
N SER A 76 -44.13 9.38 14.34
CA SER A 76 -45.44 9.37 14.98
C SER A 76 -45.58 10.60 15.86
N ASP A 77 -46.12 11.65 15.25
CA ASP A 77 -46.78 12.74 15.95
C ASP A 77 -47.98 12.20 16.74
N SER A 78 -48.08 12.50 18.03
CA SER A 78 -49.24 13.20 18.64
C SER A 78 -49.18 13.27 20.18
N ASP A 79 -49.17 14.53 20.64
CA ASP A 79 -49.97 15.12 21.73
C ASP A 79 -49.69 14.86 23.23
N GLU A 80 -49.22 15.95 23.84
CA GLU A 80 -49.71 16.61 25.07
C GLU A 80 -49.29 16.16 26.50
N ASP A 81 -48.56 17.09 27.14
CA ASP A 81 -48.69 17.65 28.50
C ASP A 81 -48.40 16.85 29.81
N GLN A 82 -47.16 17.06 30.31
CA GLN A 82 -46.72 17.41 31.70
C GLN A 82 -46.91 16.42 32.90
N PRO A 83 -46.21 16.57 34.06
CA PRO A 83 -44.98 17.31 34.39
C PRO A 83 -43.91 16.51 35.20
N MET A 84 -42.73 17.12 35.36
CA MET A 84 -41.66 16.75 36.31
C MET A 84 -42.14 16.64 37.77
N ASN A 85 -41.91 15.49 38.43
CA ASN A 85 -41.23 15.42 39.74
C ASN A 85 -40.98 13.99 40.26
N GLN A 86 -39.99 13.88 41.15
CA GLN A 86 -39.70 12.82 42.14
C GLN A 86 -38.73 11.68 41.79
N ARG A 87 -37.49 11.90 42.24
CA ARG A 87 -36.57 10.96 42.91
C ARG A 87 -37.26 9.70 43.47
N GLN A 88 -36.68 8.52 43.25
CA GLN A 88 -36.06 7.70 44.30
C GLN A 88 -35.48 6.37 43.79
N ASN A 89 -34.31 6.05 44.33
CA ASN A 89 -33.57 4.78 44.23
C ASN A 89 -34.46 3.53 44.36
N ARG A 90 -34.21 2.53 43.50
CA ARG A 90 -34.16 1.13 43.95
C ARG A 90 -33.25 0.29 43.06
N SER A 91 -32.39 -0.44 43.75
CA SER A 91 -31.35 -1.31 43.24
C SER A 91 -31.82 -2.77 43.19
N ARG A 92 -31.13 -3.54 42.33
CA ARG A 92 -30.88 -4.99 42.38
C ARG A 92 -31.93 -5.97 41.85
N LEU A 93 -31.41 -6.71 40.86
CA LEU A 93 -31.45 -8.15 40.63
C LEU A 93 -32.67 -8.78 39.95
N ALA A 94 -32.28 -9.66 39.02
CA ALA A 94 -32.97 -10.82 38.47
C ALA A 94 -34.02 -10.52 37.40
N ASN A 95 -33.65 -10.83 36.15
CA ASN A 95 -34.45 -11.53 35.15
C ASN A 95 -33.40 -12.35 34.38
N MET A 96 -33.22 -13.66 34.63
CA MET A 96 -34.00 -14.75 34.03
C MET A 96 -34.28 -14.44 32.56
N GLU A 97 -33.33 -14.82 31.70
CA GLU A 97 -33.52 -14.88 30.26
C GLU A 97 -34.59 -15.93 29.96
N ASP A 98 -35.68 -15.45 29.39
CA ASP A 98 -36.81 -16.25 28.91
C ASP A 98 -36.40 -16.88 27.57
N PRO A 99 -36.36 -18.21 27.43
CA PRO A 99 -35.87 -18.87 26.21
C PRO A 99 -36.84 -18.79 25.02
N ASP A 100 -37.98 -18.11 25.17
CA ASP A 100 -39.03 -17.99 24.16
C ASP A 100 -39.32 -16.52 23.75
N ASP A 101 -38.30 -15.65 23.71
CA ASP A 101 -38.40 -14.31 23.12
C ASP A 101 -38.13 -14.33 21.60
N PRO A 102 -39.16 -14.20 20.73
CA PRO A 102 -39.00 -14.18 19.28
C PRO A 102 -38.40 -12.87 18.74
N GLU A 103 -38.06 -11.89 19.59
CA GLU A 103 -37.42 -10.62 19.22
C GLU A 103 -35.94 -10.51 19.60
N SER A 104 -35.30 -11.63 19.94
CA SER A 104 -33.84 -11.71 20.01
C SER A 104 -33.24 -11.53 18.61
N LYS A 105 -32.97 -10.26 18.27
CA LYS A 105 -32.32 -9.83 17.03
C LYS A 105 -31.04 -10.67 16.84
N PRO A 106 -30.86 -11.34 15.70
CA PRO A 106 -29.63 -12.07 15.45
C PRO A 106 -28.48 -11.07 15.53
N ASP A 107 -27.47 -11.38 16.34
CA ASP A 107 -26.19 -10.69 16.39
C ASP A 107 -25.79 -10.24 14.97
N ASP A 108 -25.58 -8.94 14.77
CA ASP A 108 -25.16 -8.29 13.51
C ASP A 108 -23.72 -8.65 13.09
N ARG A 109 -23.31 -9.91 13.30
CA ARG A 109 -22.08 -10.49 12.77
C ARG A 109 -22.32 -10.93 11.33
N ILE A 110 -22.33 -9.94 10.44
CA ILE A 110 -22.28 -10.16 9.00
C ILE A 110 -20.91 -10.76 8.67
N TYR A 111 -20.84 -12.09 8.57
CA TYR A 111 -19.73 -12.79 7.91
C TYR A 111 -20.05 -12.88 6.42
N MET A 112 -19.54 -11.93 5.64
CA MET A 112 -19.61 -11.98 4.18
C MET A 112 -18.71 -13.11 3.66
N LEU A 113 -19.33 -14.05 2.94
CA LEU A 113 -18.64 -15.12 2.21
C LEU A 113 -17.89 -14.51 1.03
N ALA A 114 -16.57 -14.37 1.14
CA ALA A 114 -15.69 -14.24 -0.04
C ALA A 114 -16.12 -15.27 -1.08
N SER A 115 -16.38 -14.84 -2.33
CA SER A 115 -16.84 -15.71 -3.41
C SER A 115 -16.00 -16.99 -3.46
N SER A 116 -16.60 -18.12 -3.08
CA SER A 116 -15.90 -19.41 -2.96
C SER A 116 -15.50 -19.98 -4.33
N LYS A 117 -16.12 -19.46 -5.40
CA LYS A 117 -15.80 -19.75 -6.79
C LYS A 117 -14.61 -18.87 -7.22
N GLY A 118 -13.51 -19.54 -7.57
CA GLY A 118 -12.35 -18.84 -8.14
C GLY A 118 -12.71 -18.15 -9.44
N VAL A 119 -12.13 -16.97 -9.66
CA VAL A 119 -12.26 -16.16 -10.87
C VAL A 119 -10.94 -16.17 -11.64
N GLN A 120 -10.97 -15.80 -12.92
CA GLN A 120 -9.75 -15.67 -13.73
C GLN A 120 -8.83 -14.59 -13.16
N ALA A 121 -7.51 -14.77 -13.27
CA ALA A 121 -6.54 -13.84 -12.70
C ALA A 121 -6.62 -12.44 -13.33
N VAL A 122 -6.96 -12.34 -14.62
CA VAL A 122 -7.18 -11.05 -15.30
C VAL A 122 -8.29 -10.23 -14.62
N THR A 123 -9.24 -10.85 -13.92
CA THR A 123 -10.26 -10.13 -13.14
C THR A 123 -9.63 -9.22 -12.07
N ALA A 124 -8.52 -9.63 -11.43
CA ALA A 124 -7.83 -8.77 -10.47
C ALA A 124 -7.23 -7.52 -11.12
N LEU A 125 -6.78 -7.61 -12.38
CA LEU A 125 -6.36 -6.43 -13.13
C LEU A 125 -7.56 -5.50 -13.33
N VAL A 126 -8.67 -6.01 -13.86
CA VAL A 126 -9.88 -5.21 -14.10
C VAL A 126 -10.37 -4.54 -12.82
N ASP A 127 -10.49 -5.28 -11.71
CA ASP A 127 -10.88 -4.75 -10.41
C ASP A 127 -9.99 -3.58 -9.93
N VAL A 128 -8.68 -3.70 -10.16
CA VAL A 128 -7.70 -2.67 -9.80
C VAL A 128 -7.85 -1.44 -10.69
N LEU A 129 -8.08 -1.69 -11.96
CA LEU A 129 -8.21 -0.66 -12.97
C LEU A 129 -9.50 0.16 -12.76
N ASP A 130 -10.58 -0.48 -12.30
CA ASP A 130 -11.81 0.20 -11.89
C ASP A 130 -11.61 1.14 -10.68
N CYS A 131 -10.53 0.94 -9.89
CA CYS A 131 -10.17 1.82 -8.78
C CYS A 131 -9.37 3.06 -9.23
N LEU A 132 -8.96 3.15 -10.49
CA LEU A 132 -8.14 4.24 -11.00
C LEU A 132 -9.01 5.38 -11.58
N PRO A 133 -8.51 6.63 -11.58
CA PRO A 133 -9.24 7.75 -12.18
C PRO A 133 -9.48 7.56 -13.69
N PRO A 134 -10.65 7.99 -14.22
CA PRO A 134 -11.09 7.68 -15.59
C PRO A 134 -10.32 8.38 -16.72
N ASP A 135 -9.40 9.30 -16.42
CA ASP A 135 -8.71 10.15 -17.41
C ASP A 135 -7.33 9.62 -17.86
N SER A 136 -6.96 8.39 -17.52
CA SER A 136 -5.66 7.86 -17.92
C SER A 136 -5.72 7.26 -19.34
N ASP A 137 -5.17 7.98 -20.33
CA ASP A 137 -4.60 7.37 -21.55
C ASP A 137 -3.35 6.48 -21.22
N GLU A 138 -3.13 6.20 -19.93
CA GLU A 138 -1.92 5.67 -19.31
C GLU A 138 -2.00 4.14 -19.08
N TRP A 139 -2.99 3.42 -19.62
CA TRP A 139 -3.18 1.99 -19.33
C TRP A 139 -1.97 1.13 -19.66
N GLU A 140 -1.40 1.31 -20.86
CA GLU A 140 -0.21 0.57 -21.28
C GLU A 140 1.01 0.95 -20.41
N GLU A 141 1.15 2.22 -20.06
CA GLU A 141 2.24 2.72 -19.20
C GLU A 141 2.09 2.23 -17.75
N LEU A 142 0.86 2.17 -17.26
CA LEU A 142 0.50 1.73 -15.93
C LEU A 142 0.63 0.22 -15.79
N LEU A 143 0.29 -0.54 -16.82
CA LEU A 143 0.58 -1.98 -16.89
C LEU A 143 2.06 -2.26 -17.06
N ALA A 144 2.80 -1.44 -17.82
CA ALA A 144 4.25 -1.54 -17.94
C ALA A 144 4.98 -1.27 -16.61
N SER A 145 4.36 -0.49 -15.73
CA SER A 145 4.86 -0.20 -14.37
C SER A 145 4.25 -1.09 -13.28
N ALA A 146 3.36 -2.02 -13.65
CA ALA A 146 2.69 -2.91 -12.72
C ALA A 146 3.59 -4.08 -12.32
N VAL A 147 3.52 -4.44 -11.04
CA VAL A 147 4.14 -5.63 -10.47
C VAL A 147 3.13 -6.36 -9.60
N VAL A 148 3.38 -7.65 -9.38
CA VAL A 148 2.57 -8.46 -8.49
C VAL A 148 3.37 -8.69 -7.21
N ALA A 149 2.86 -8.21 -6.08
CA ALA A 149 3.38 -8.58 -4.78
C ALA A 149 2.81 -9.94 -4.39
N VAL A 150 3.67 -10.91 -4.09
CA VAL A 150 3.28 -12.27 -3.71
C VAL A 150 3.83 -12.59 -2.33
N ALA A 151 2.96 -13.10 -1.46
CA ALA A 151 3.33 -13.66 -0.17
C ALA A 151 3.12 -15.17 -0.18
N ALA A 152 4.08 -15.91 0.40
CA ALA A 152 3.99 -17.35 0.55
C ALA A 152 2.77 -17.75 1.39
N ASP A 153 2.27 -18.97 1.19
CA ASP A 153 1.16 -19.48 1.99
C ASP A 153 1.67 -19.86 3.38
N THR A 154 1.51 -18.93 4.32
CA THR A 154 1.86 -19.11 5.71
C THR A 154 0.60 -19.18 6.56
N SER A 155 0.73 -19.67 7.79
CA SER A 155 -0.35 -19.67 8.78
C SER A 155 -0.67 -18.28 9.33
N LYS A 156 0.11 -17.25 8.99
CA LYS A 156 -0.13 -15.87 9.43
C LYS A 156 -1.47 -15.38 8.87
N ALA A 157 -2.25 -14.68 9.68
CA ALA A 157 -3.43 -13.97 9.20
C ALA A 157 -3.02 -12.83 8.25
N LEU A 158 -3.97 -12.27 7.50
CA LEU A 158 -3.68 -11.23 6.50
C LEU A 158 -3.13 -9.95 7.13
N ASP A 159 -3.68 -9.56 8.27
CA ASP A 159 -3.30 -8.41 9.10
C ASP A 159 -1.96 -8.60 9.83
N GLU A 160 -1.49 -9.83 9.96
CA GLU A 160 -0.18 -10.16 10.56
C GLU A 160 0.98 -10.12 9.54
N LEU A 161 0.68 -10.08 8.24
CA LEU A 161 1.71 -10.04 7.20
C LEU A 161 2.50 -8.73 7.25
N GLN A 162 3.82 -8.86 7.30
CA GLN A 162 4.76 -7.74 7.31
C GLN A 162 5.21 -7.41 5.88
N PRO A 163 5.72 -6.20 5.62
CA PRO A 163 6.27 -5.84 4.31
C PRO A 163 7.32 -6.83 3.78
N SER A 164 8.13 -7.43 4.67
CA SER A 164 9.15 -8.43 4.32
C SER A 164 8.58 -9.79 3.90
N ASP A 165 7.29 -10.06 4.17
CA ASP A 165 6.62 -11.29 3.74
C ASP A 165 6.19 -11.22 2.26
N TRP A 166 6.28 -10.04 1.63
CA TRP A 166 5.88 -9.80 0.24
C TRP A 166 7.10 -9.72 -0.69
N GLU A 167 7.07 -10.50 -1.75
CA GLU A 167 8.04 -10.44 -2.85
C GLU A 167 7.43 -9.77 -4.07
N MET A 168 8.14 -8.81 -4.65
CA MET A 168 7.68 -8.03 -5.80
C MET A 168 8.14 -8.71 -7.09
N LEU A 169 7.20 -9.21 -7.89
CA LEU A 169 7.45 -9.91 -9.14
C LEU A 169 6.96 -9.07 -10.33
N PRO A 170 7.80 -8.79 -11.33
CA PRO A 170 7.35 -8.08 -12.55
C PRO A 170 6.22 -8.82 -13.23
N LEU A 171 5.22 -8.09 -13.72
CA LEU A 171 4.23 -8.64 -14.65
C LEU A 171 4.87 -8.71 -16.04
N THR A 172 4.93 -9.92 -16.61
CA THR A 172 5.65 -10.18 -17.87
C THR A 172 4.75 -10.45 -19.06
N ASP A 173 3.55 -10.95 -18.81
CA ASP A 173 2.59 -11.27 -19.86
C ASP A 173 1.17 -11.28 -19.28
N ILE A 174 0.21 -10.84 -20.08
CA ILE A 174 -1.22 -10.86 -19.77
C ILE A 174 -1.89 -11.62 -20.90
N ASN A 175 -2.49 -12.75 -20.58
CA ASN A 175 -3.17 -13.57 -21.57
C ASN A 175 -4.69 -13.44 -21.37
N GLU A 176 -5.33 -12.60 -22.18
CA GLU A 176 -6.78 -12.37 -22.12
C GLU A 176 -7.59 -13.59 -22.55
N GLU A 177 -7.11 -14.35 -23.54
CA GLU A 177 -7.80 -15.55 -24.05
C GLU A 177 -7.96 -16.62 -22.95
N PHE A 178 -6.90 -16.84 -22.17
CA PHE A 178 -6.90 -17.81 -21.07
C PHE A 178 -7.18 -17.18 -19.69
N GLY A 179 -7.32 -15.85 -19.62
CA GLY A 179 -7.56 -15.10 -18.40
C GLY A 179 -6.43 -15.19 -17.36
N SER A 180 -5.17 -15.30 -17.80
CA SER A 180 -4.01 -15.54 -16.92
C SER A 180 -3.01 -14.39 -16.87
N LEU A 181 -2.27 -14.31 -15.76
CA LEU A 181 -1.20 -13.33 -15.52
C LEU A 181 0.13 -14.04 -15.32
N LYS A 182 1.14 -13.70 -16.10
CA LYS A 182 2.48 -14.28 -15.96
C LYS A 182 3.41 -13.33 -15.24
N VAL A 183 4.10 -13.82 -14.23
CA VAL A 183 4.99 -13.01 -13.39
C VAL A 183 6.39 -13.59 -13.29
N GLY A 184 7.32 -12.76 -12.84
CA GLY A 184 8.70 -13.14 -12.54
C GLY A 184 9.71 -12.49 -13.48
N ASN A 185 11.00 -12.72 -13.25
CA ASN A 185 12.03 -12.11 -14.09
C ASN A 185 12.24 -12.95 -15.37
N PRO A 186 11.97 -12.42 -16.58
CA PRO A 186 12.14 -13.17 -17.82
C PRO A 186 13.60 -13.52 -18.12
N HIS A 187 14.56 -12.81 -17.51
CA HIS A 187 15.99 -13.04 -17.69
C HIS A 187 16.58 -14.07 -16.72
N LEU A 188 15.81 -14.55 -15.73
CA LEU A 188 16.22 -15.64 -14.86
C LEU A 188 15.61 -16.95 -15.35
N VAL A 189 16.45 -17.95 -15.58
CA VAL A 189 16.01 -19.31 -15.89
C VAL A 189 15.19 -19.83 -14.70
N GLY A 190 13.87 -19.96 -14.88
CA GLY A 190 12.92 -20.33 -13.82
C GLY A 190 12.15 -19.18 -13.17
N GLY A 191 12.36 -17.91 -13.57
CA GLY A 191 11.53 -16.78 -13.15
C GLY A 191 11.61 -16.40 -11.66
N GLY A 192 12.57 -16.94 -10.91
CA GLY A 192 12.94 -16.54 -9.54
C GLY A 192 12.04 -17.08 -8.42
N PHE A 193 10.72 -17.06 -8.62
CA PHE A 193 9.73 -17.41 -7.60
C PHE A 193 8.76 -18.50 -8.08
N ASP A 194 8.76 -19.64 -7.40
CA ASP A 194 7.83 -20.75 -7.67
C ASP A 194 6.42 -20.39 -7.18
N LEU A 195 5.55 -19.95 -8.10
CA LEU A 195 4.15 -19.69 -7.79
C LEU A 195 3.39 -20.98 -7.47
N ARG A 196 2.65 -20.98 -6.36
CA ARG A 196 1.86 -22.12 -5.90
C ARG A 196 0.45 -21.71 -5.50
N PRO A 197 -0.54 -22.60 -5.68
CA PRO A 197 -1.85 -22.44 -5.04
C PRO A 197 -1.71 -22.19 -3.53
N GLY A 198 -2.53 -21.30 -3.00
CA GLY A 198 -2.50 -20.88 -1.59
C GLY A 198 -1.75 -19.57 -1.36
N HIS A 199 -0.74 -19.25 -2.20
CA HIS A 199 -0.04 -17.97 -2.14
C HIS A 199 -1.01 -16.80 -2.23
N ARG A 200 -0.68 -15.72 -1.53
CA ARG A 200 -1.46 -14.48 -1.54
C ARG A 200 -0.82 -13.49 -2.50
N MET A 201 -1.62 -12.73 -3.20
CA MET A 201 -1.15 -11.74 -4.15
C MET A 201 -1.95 -10.45 -4.07
N LYS A 202 -1.30 -9.36 -4.45
CA LYS A 202 -1.94 -8.08 -4.77
C LYS A 202 -1.17 -7.42 -5.91
N LEU A 203 -1.89 -6.62 -6.70
CA LEU A 203 -1.28 -5.81 -7.74
C LEU A 203 -0.74 -4.52 -7.12
N MET A 204 0.43 -4.14 -7.59
CA MET A 204 1.13 -2.95 -7.15
C MET A 204 1.51 -2.14 -8.39
N LEU A 205 1.25 -0.84 -8.35
CA LEU A 205 1.57 0.07 -9.44
C LEU A 205 2.73 0.96 -9.03
N ARG A 206 3.61 1.24 -9.99
CA ARG A 206 4.70 2.19 -9.82
C ARG A 206 4.43 3.45 -10.62
N ASP A 207 3.81 4.42 -9.96
CA ASP A 207 3.44 5.68 -10.58
C ASP A 207 3.85 6.89 -9.73
N SER A 208 3.55 8.08 -10.26
CA SER A 208 3.96 9.34 -9.66
C SER A 208 3.38 9.57 -8.27
N GLN A 209 2.12 9.18 -8.01
CA GLN A 209 1.53 9.38 -6.69
C GLN A 209 1.98 8.30 -5.70
N GLY A 210 2.21 7.06 -6.14
CA GLY A 210 2.78 5.99 -5.31
C GLY A 210 4.19 6.33 -4.86
N MET A 211 5.01 6.87 -5.76
CA MET A 211 6.37 7.32 -5.42
C MET A 211 6.39 8.52 -4.46
N LYS A 212 5.53 9.53 -4.66
CA LYS A 212 5.40 10.66 -3.73
C LYS A 212 4.94 10.19 -2.34
N GLY A 213 3.90 9.38 -2.30
CA GLY A 213 3.30 8.89 -1.06
C GLY A 213 4.29 8.04 -0.25
N ASP A 214 4.94 7.07 -0.89
CA ASP A 214 5.92 6.20 -0.24
C ASP A 214 7.13 6.97 0.32
N LEU A 215 7.67 7.92 -0.46
CA LEU A 215 8.75 8.78 0.02
C LEU A 215 8.29 9.67 1.19
N GLN A 216 7.08 10.23 1.11
CA GLN A 216 6.50 11.03 2.18
C GLN A 216 6.33 10.21 3.48
N ASP A 217 5.82 8.98 3.39
CA ASP A 217 5.64 8.09 4.52
C ASP A 217 6.97 7.69 5.16
N ALA A 218 7.99 7.40 4.34
CA ALA A 218 9.34 7.11 4.81
C ALA A 218 9.96 8.29 5.56
N LEU A 219 9.81 9.52 5.04
CA LEU A 219 10.29 10.75 5.68
C LEU A 219 9.52 11.07 6.98
N LEU A 220 8.20 10.85 7.00
CA LEU A 220 7.39 10.99 8.19
C LEU A 220 7.78 9.97 9.27
N SER A 221 8.02 8.71 8.88
CA SER A 221 8.48 7.66 9.79
C SER A 221 9.83 8.03 10.43
N TYR A 222 10.76 8.53 9.62
CA TYR A 222 12.03 9.07 10.09
C TYR A 222 11.84 10.17 11.14
N LYS A 223 10.96 11.15 10.87
CA LYS A 223 10.66 12.23 11.81
C LYS A 223 9.96 11.77 13.08
N ARG A 224 9.04 10.82 12.98
CA ARG A 224 8.37 10.24 14.15
C ARG A 224 9.38 9.52 15.05
N LYS A 225 10.35 8.81 14.47
CA LYS A 225 11.44 8.16 15.23
C LYS A 225 12.30 9.19 15.97
N ASP A 226 12.69 10.27 15.29
CA ASP A 226 13.47 11.36 15.88
C ASP A 226 12.70 12.05 17.03
N LEU A 227 11.42 12.36 16.80
CA LEU A 227 10.54 12.93 17.84
C LEU A 227 10.31 11.97 19.02
N ALA A 228 10.13 10.67 18.75
CA ALA A 228 9.93 9.68 19.80
C ALA A 228 11.15 9.57 20.71
N ALA A 229 12.36 9.60 20.14
CA ALA A 229 13.62 9.62 20.90
C ALA A 229 13.74 10.89 21.76
N LEU A 230 13.32 12.05 21.23
CA LEU A 230 13.31 13.31 21.97
C LEU A 230 12.34 13.28 23.16
N VAL A 231 11.16 12.68 22.99
CA VAL A 231 10.14 12.57 24.05
C VAL A 231 10.52 11.52 25.11
N SER A 232 11.14 10.40 24.71
CA SER A 232 11.56 9.34 25.64
C SER A 232 12.78 9.71 26.48
N GLY A 233 13.48 10.80 26.14
CA GLY A 233 14.73 11.20 26.78
C GLY A 233 15.89 10.25 26.46
N GLU A 234 15.73 9.38 25.45
CA GLU A 234 16.84 8.63 24.88
C GLU A 234 17.85 9.61 24.26
N SER A 235 19.14 9.23 24.26
CA SER A 235 20.21 10.08 23.75
C SER A 235 19.85 10.60 22.36
N GLN A 236 19.62 11.91 22.26
CA GLN A 236 19.27 12.58 21.02
C GLN A 236 20.36 12.27 19.99
N MET A 237 19.99 11.65 18.88
CA MET A 237 20.93 11.53 17.77
C MET A 237 21.32 12.94 17.35
N PRO A 238 22.62 13.20 17.09
CA PRO A 238 23.03 14.50 16.57
C PRO A 238 22.20 14.82 15.32
N PRO A 239 21.74 16.06 15.15
CA PRO A 239 20.97 16.42 13.98
C PRO A 239 21.77 16.11 12.72
N ALA A 240 21.10 15.61 11.69
CA ALA A 240 21.72 15.37 10.40
C ALA A 240 22.41 16.65 9.91
N PHE A 241 23.66 16.53 9.45
CA PHE A 241 24.44 17.67 8.94
C PHE A 241 24.35 17.80 7.41
N GLY A 242 23.81 16.78 6.74
CA GLY A 242 23.64 16.72 5.29
C GLY A 242 22.82 15.51 4.88
N MET A 243 22.34 15.52 3.65
CA MET A 243 21.58 14.43 3.05
C MET A 243 22.17 14.08 1.69
N LEU A 244 22.39 12.79 1.46
CA LEU A 244 22.76 12.26 0.15
C LEU A 244 21.53 11.56 -0.45
N LEU A 245 20.97 12.13 -1.52
CA LEU A 245 19.86 11.55 -2.24
C LEU A 245 20.37 10.73 -3.42
N LEU A 246 20.05 9.44 -3.42
CA LEU A 246 20.33 8.56 -4.55
C LEU A 246 19.01 8.32 -5.28
N SER A 247 18.80 9.03 -6.39
CA SER A 247 17.63 8.87 -7.25
C SER A 247 18.05 8.35 -8.60
N ASP A 248 17.24 7.50 -9.20
CA ASP A 248 17.41 7.16 -10.61
C ASP A 248 16.95 8.37 -11.47
N VAL A 249 17.78 8.86 -12.40
CA VAL A 249 17.47 9.99 -13.30
C VAL A 249 16.25 9.67 -14.16
N SER A 250 16.19 8.42 -14.66
CA SER A 250 15.10 7.95 -15.50
C SER A 250 13.78 7.93 -14.72
N ARG A 251 13.84 7.64 -13.42
CA ARG A 251 12.68 7.67 -12.52
C ARG A 251 12.12 9.09 -12.35
N GLY A 252 12.97 10.11 -12.21
CA GLY A 252 12.54 11.48 -11.98
C GLY A 252 11.82 12.12 -13.18
N ALA A 253 12.44 12.04 -14.36
CA ALA A 253 11.92 12.68 -15.57
C ALA A 253 10.72 11.92 -16.18
N THR A 254 10.79 10.58 -16.22
CA THR A 254 9.74 9.75 -16.82
C THR A 254 8.46 9.75 -15.98
N ILE A 255 8.58 9.73 -14.65
CA ILE A 255 7.40 9.52 -13.78
C ILE A 255 6.80 10.83 -13.28
N TYR A 256 7.60 11.86 -12.99
CA TYR A 256 7.06 13.10 -12.42
C TYR A 256 6.86 14.22 -13.42
N SER A 257 7.41 14.13 -14.64
CA SER A 257 7.61 15.25 -15.56
C SER A 257 8.42 16.44 -14.98
N ASP A 258 8.93 16.30 -13.74
CA ASP A 258 9.76 17.25 -12.98
C ASP A 258 10.82 16.46 -12.20
N GLY A 259 12.09 16.60 -12.61
CA GLY A 259 13.21 15.88 -11.99
C GLY A 259 13.53 16.28 -10.54
N ASN A 260 12.91 17.34 -10.01
CA ASN A 260 13.22 17.87 -8.67
C ASN A 260 12.20 17.52 -7.59
N VAL A 261 11.19 16.68 -7.88
CA VAL A 261 10.14 16.33 -6.90
C VAL A 261 10.72 15.70 -5.63
N GLU A 262 11.56 14.68 -5.77
CA GLU A 262 12.09 13.93 -4.62
C GLU A 262 13.06 14.74 -3.76
N PRO A 263 14.05 15.49 -4.33
CA PRO A 263 14.88 16.39 -3.55
C PRO A 263 14.06 17.44 -2.79
N ARG A 264 13.08 18.08 -3.45
CA ARG A 264 12.24 19.10 -2.82
C ARG A 264 11.40 18.51 -1.68
N LEU A 265 10.83 17.33 -1.91
CA LEU A 265 10.05 16.64 -0.89
C LEU A 265 10.94 16.30 0.30
N ALA A 266 12.07 15.65 0.09
CA ALA A 266 13.01 15.28 1.15
C ALA A 266 13.50 16.50 1.95
N GLN A 267 13.85 17.60 1.26
CA GLN A 267 14.30 18.84 1.90
C GLN A 267 13.21 19.52 2.75
N SER A 268 11.92 19.32 2.44
CA SER A 268 10.83 19.82 3.27
C SER A 268 10.73 19.12 4.65
N TYR A 269 11.25 17.90 4.76
CA TYR A 269 11.30 17.16 6.03
C TYR A 269 12.67 17.28 6.70
N ILE A 270 13.77 17.19 5.95
CA ILE A 270 15.14 17.23 6.48
C ILE A 270 15.84 18.48 5.90
N PRO A 271 15.76 19.64 6.60
CA PRO A 271 16.23 20.92 6.07
C PRO A 271 17.76 21.07 6.20
N VAL A 272 18.50 20.20 5.52
CA VAL A 272 19.96 20.13 5.51
C VAL A 272 20.50 20.29 4.09
N PRO A 273 21.78 20.66 3.91
CA PRO A 273 22.41 20.62 2.60
C PRO A 273 22.20 19.25 1.94
N THR A 274 21.60 19.27 0.75
CA THR A 274 21.28 18.04 0.00
C THR A 274 22.18 17.96 -1.21
N SER A 275 22.90 16.85 -1.33
CA SER A 275 23.61 16.45 -2.54
C SER A 275 23.01 15.15 -3.07
N GLY A 276 23.29 14.78 -4.31
CA GLY A 276 22.76 13.54 -4.84
C GLY A 276 23.59 12.95 -5.96
N LEU A 277 23.46 11.64 -6.11
CA LEU A 277 23.91 10.93 -7.30
C LEU A 277 22.67 10.50 -8.05
N PHE A 278 22.60 10.93 -9.31
CA PHE A 278 21.51 10.57 -10.19
C PHE A 278 22.05 9.58 -11.22
N GLY A 279 21.67 8.30 -11.07
CA GLY A 279 22.08 7.23 -11.99
C GLY A 279 21.01 6.94 -13.02
N GLY A 280 21.37 6.63 -14.26
CA GLY A 280 20.45 6.15 -15.28
C GLY A 280 21.19 5.30 -16.30
N VAL A 281 20.58 4.20 -16.73
CA VAL A 281 21.03 3.41 -17.88
C VAL A 281 20.22 3.89 -19.07
N GLU A 282 20.85 4.55 -20.05
CA GLU A 282 20.26 4.67 -21.39
C GLU A 282 20.27 3.26 -22.00
N HIS A 283 19.09 2.75 -22.37
CA HIS A 283 18.95 1.61 -23.29
C HIS A 283 18.84 2.12 -24.72
#